data_AF-A0AAN4WF48-F1
#
_entry.id   AF-A0AAN4WF48-F1
#
_cell.length_a   1.000
_cell.length_b   1.000
_cell.length_c   1.000
_cell.angle_alpha   90.00
_cell.angle_beta   90.00
_cell.angle_gamma   90.00
#
_symmetry.space_group_name_H-M   'P 1'
#
loop_
_entity.id
_entity.type
_entity.pdbx_description
1 polymer ?
#
loop_
_entity_poly.entity_id
_entity_poly.type
_entity_poly.pdbx_seq_one_letter_code
_entity_poly.pdbx_strand_id
1 'polypeptide(L)' 'MRYAENQYNENFKKYAVFLTYKENNILKVSRELSIPYSRLYKWRKDYSSQMSLILNKINGTTKVKE' A
#
# COMPACT_ATOMS: atom_id res chain seq x y z
N MET A 1 18.78 8.26 -21.67
CA MET A 1 17.46 7.67 -21.94
C MET A 1 16.58 7.89 -20.71
N ARG A 2 15.70 8.88 -20.77
CA ARG A 2 14.65 9.12 -19.76
C ARG A 2 13.41 8.29 -20.14
N TYR A 3 12.62 7.96 -19.12
CA TYR A 3 11.27 7.34 -19.17
C TYR A 3 11.19 5.81 -19.24
N ALA A 4 11.53 5.17 -18.12
CA ALA A 4 10.73 4.03 -17.63
C ALA A 4 10.02 4.43 -16.31
N GLU A 5 9.68 5.72 -16.16
CA GLU A 5 8.94 6.27 -15.02
C GLU A 5 7.45 5.91 -15.12
N ASN A 6 7.12 4.62 -14.96
CA ASN A 6 5.87 4.09 -14.41
C ASN A 6 5.67 2.61 -14.80
N GLN A 7 6.61 1.74 -14.42
CA GLN A 7 6.36 0.29 -14.58
C GLN A 7 5.20 -0.24 -13.74
N TYR A 8 4.78 0.50 -12.72
CA TYR A 8 3.69 0.11 -11.83
C TYR A 8 2.51 1.05 -12.00
N ASN A 9 1.36 0.50 -12.37
CA ASN A 9 0.11 1.25 -12.41
C ASN A 9 -0.31 1.70 -10.99
N GLU A 10 -1.15 2.72 -10.92
CA GLU A 10 -1.57 3.31 -9.64
C GLU A 10 -2.34 2.32 -8.74
N ASN A 11 -3.19 1.47 -9.34
CA ASN A 11 -3.96 0.46 -8.61
C ASN A 11 -3.04 -0.56 -7.92
N PHE A 12 -1.97 -0.97 -8.59
CA PHE A 12 -0.97 -1.87 -8.05
C PHE A 12 -0.21 -1.22 -6.89
N LYS A 13 0.16 0.07 -7.01
CA LYS A 13 0.78 0.82 -5.90
C LYS A 13 -0.14 0.85 -4.68
N LYS A 14 -1.43 1.15 -4.88
CA LYS A 14 -2.44 1.15 -3.80
C LYS A 14 -2.59 -0.23 -3.15
N TYR A 15 -2.66 -1.29 -3.96
CA TYR A 15 -2.74 -2.68 -3.48
C TYR A 15 -1.50 -3.09 -2.68
N ALA A 16 -0.30 -2.80 -3.20
CA ALA A 16 0.95 -3.10 -2.51
C ALA A 16 1.04 -2.38 -1.16
N VAL A 17 0.66 -1.09 -1.11
CA VAL A 17 0.60 -0.33 0.13
C VAL A 17 -0.43 -0.90 1.10
N PHE A 18 -1.64 -1.24 0.63
CA PHE A 18 -2.65 -1.89 1.46
C PHE A 18 -2.14 -3.18 2.12
N LEU A 19 -1.46 -4.04 1.35
CA LEU A 19 -0.83 -5.25 1.89
C LEU A 19 0.18 -4.95 3.00
N THR A 20 0.97 -3.87 2.87
CA THR A 20 1.91 -3.49 3.95
C THR A 20 1.23 -3.13 5.26
N TYR A 21 0.03 -2.55 5.22
CA TYR A 21 -0.75 -2.26 6.41
C TYR A 21 -1.45 -3.51 6.95
N LYS A 22 -1.97 -4.37 6.07
CA LYS A 22 -2.63 -5.63 6.45
C LYS A 22 -1.67 -6.60 7.13
N GLU A 23 -0.50 -6.83 6.54
CA GLU A 23 0.53 -7.75 7.08
C GLU A 23 1.37 -7.11 8.18
N ASN A 24 1.27 -5.78 8.35
CA ASN A 24 2.15 -4.96 9.17
C ASN A 24 3.66 -5.22 8.94
N ASN A 25 4.03 -5.71 7.74
CA ASN A 25 5.40 -6.13 7.42
C ASN A 25 5.77 -5.76 5.98
N ILE A 26 6.45 -4.62 5.81
CA ILE A 26 6.87 -4.11 4.49
C ILE A 26 7.89 -5.05 3.83
N LEU A 27 8.80 -5.67 4.59
CA LEU A 27 9.83 -6.56 4.03
C LEU A 27 9.24 -7.83 3.43
N LYS A 28 8.23 -8.40 4.10
CA LYS A 28 7.49 -9.56 3.60
C LYS A 28 6.81 -9.23 2.26
N VAL A 29 6.04 -8.15 2.22
CA VAL A 29 5.33 -7.70 1.01
C VAL A 29 6.31 -7.33 -0.12
N SER A 30 7.45 -6.74 0.21
CA SER A 30 8.52 -6.44 -0.74
C SER A 30 9.05 -7.71 -1.44
N ARG A 31 9.24 -8.80 -0.69
CA ARG A 31 9.67 -10.09 -1.23
C ARG A 31 8.58 -10.76 -2.06
N GLU A 32 7.35 -10.79 -1.54
CA GLU A 32 6.20 -11.41 -2.20
C GLU A 32 5.88 -10.77 -3.55
N LEU A 33 5.93 -9.43 -3.62
CA LEU A 33 5.62 -8.70 -4.84
C LEU A 33 6.86 -8.45 -5.73
N SER A 34 8.04 -8.89 -5.30
CA SER A 34 9.32 -8.59 -5.96
C SER A 34 9.53 -7.09 -6.22
N ILE A 35 9.19 -6.27 -5.23
CA ILE A 35 9.32 -4.80 -5.28
C ILE A 35 10.44 -4.39 -4.33
N PRO A 36 11.36 -3.49 -4.73
CA PRO A 36 12.37 -2.96 -3.82
C PRO A 36 11.74 -2.35 -2.56
N TYR A 37 12.25 -2.74 -1.39
CA TYR A 37 11.76 -2.24 -0.09
C TYR A 37 11.71 -0.72 -0.04
N SER A 38 12.76 -0.04 -0.51
CA SER A 38 12.86 1.43 -0.55
C SER A 38 11.73 2.07 -1.34
N ARG A 39 11.32 1.45 -2.44
CA ARG A 39 10.22 1.92 -3.30
C ARG A 39 8.87 1.71 -2.63
N LEU A 40 8.65 0.54 -2.03
CA LEU A 40 7.43 0.24 -1.28
C LEU A 40 7.29 1.13 -0.04
N TYR A 41 8.40 1.42 0.65
CA TYR A 41 8.47 2.34 1.77
C TYR A 41 8.10 3.78 1.34
N LYS A 42 8.60 4.23 0.17
CA LYS A 42 8.22 5.53 -0.41
C LYS A 42 6.71 5.59 -0.68
N TRP A 43 6.16 4.60 -1.36
CA TRP A 43 4.71 4.56 -1.63
C TRP A 43 3.89 4.52 -0.35
N ARG A 44 4.32 3.77 0.68
CA ARG A 44 3.61 3.74 1.96
C ARG A 44 3.50 5.13 2.59
N LYS A 45 4.55 5.96 2.48
CA LYS A 45 4.53 7.37 2.90
C LYS A 45 3.61 8.21 2.00
N ASP A 46 3.78 8.12 0.69
CA ASP A 46 3.03 8.93 -0.28
C ASP A 46 1.51 8.68 -0.18
N TYR A 47 1.09 7.43 0.04
CA TYR A 47 -0.31 7.03 0.17
C TYR A 47 -0.83 7.02 1.62
N SER A 48 -0.03 7.42 2.62
CA SER A 48 -0.37 7.27 4.05
C SER A 48 -1.71 7.91 4.41
N SER A 49 -1.96 9.15 3.96
CA SER A 49 -3.21 9.86 4.26
C SER A 49 -4.43 9.23 3.58
N GLN A 50 -4.29 8.78 2.33
CA GLN A 50 -5.36 8.09 1.60
C GLN A 50 -5.67 6.73 2.24
N MET A 51 -4.64 6.00 2.65
CA MET A 51 -4.78 4.66 3.19
C MET A 51 -5.33 4.66 4.62
N SER A 52 -5.04 5.68 5.43
CA SER A 52 -5.69 5.86 6.74
C SER A 52 -7.21 5.99 6.61
N LEU A 53 -7.70 6.77 5.62
CA LEU A 53 -9.13 6.89 5.34
C LEU A 53 -9.75 5.57 4.87
N ILE A 54 -9.06 4.84 3.98
CA ILE A 54 -9.52 3.54 3.47
C ILE A 54 -9.60 2.51 4.60
N LEU A 55 -8.56 2.40 5.43
CA LEU A 55 -8.53 1.48 6.57
C LEU A 55 -9.59 1.83 7.62
N ASN A 56 -9.79 3.13 7.90
CA ASN A 56 -10.86 3.58 8.80
C ASN A 56 -12.25 3.29 8.22
N LYS A 57 -12.44 3.38 6.90
CA LYS A 57 -13.70 3.01 6.25
C LYS A 57 -13.95 1.50 6.33
N ILE A 58 -12.93 0.67 6.08
CA ILE A 58 -13.01 -0.80 6.18
C ILE A 58 -13.30 -1.24 7.62
N ASN A 59 -12.56 -0.69 8.59
CA ASN A 59 -12.73 -1.03 10.01
C ASN A 59 -13.99 -0.38 10.63
N GLY A 60 -14.41 0.77 10.10
CA GLY A 60 -15.66 1.44 10.47
C GLY A 60 -16.90 0.70 9.95
N THR A 61 -16.82 0.04 8.78
CA THR A 61 -17.90 -0.85 8.31
C THR A 61 -18.03 -2.14 9.12
N THR A 62 -17.02 -2.52 9.92
CA THR A 62 -17.11 -3.64 10.87
C THR A 62 -17.70 -3.26 12.22
N LYS A 63 -18.01 -1.97 12.44
CA LYS A 63 -18.86 -1.49 13.55
C LYS A 63 -20.24 -1.09 13.04
N VAL A 64 -20.96 -2.04 12.44
CA VAL A 64 -22.42 -2.09 12.57
C VAL A 64 -22.65 -2.93 13.83
N LYS A 65 -22.55 -2.31 15.02
CA LYS A 65 -23.67 -1.99 15.90
C LYS A 65 -24.57 -3.20 16.17
N GLU A 66 -24.43 -3.68 17.42
CA GLU A 66 -25.43 -4.27 18.34
C GLU A 66 -26.72 -4.85 17.77
#